data_AF-A0A1D8TB17-F1
#
_entry.id   AF-A0A1D8TB17-F1
#
_cell.length_a   1.000
_cell.length_b   1.000
_cell.length_c   1.000
_cell.angle_alpha   90.00
_cell.angle_beta   90.00
_cell.angle_gamma   90.00
#
_symmetry.space_group_name_H-M   'P 1'
#
loop_
_entity.id
_entity.type
_entity.pdbx_description
1 polymer ?
#
loop_
_entity_poly.entity_id
_entity_poly.type
_entity_poly.pdbx_seq_one_letter_code
_entity_poly.pdbx_strand_id
1 'polypeptide(L)'
;MAITPDTKNWTWILERACPECGFDSAATRYEDIPALARANAEAWSTVLTRPNITVRPDEQTWSALEYAAHVRDVFRIFAVRLRLMLDESDPEFPNWDQDETAVTERYSEQDPRAVGAGLLVAAGAVADAFEAVPPDMRDRTGRRSDGASFTVESLAKYFIHDPIHHLADVSR
;
A
#
# COMPACT_ATOMS: atom_id res chain seq x y z
N MET A 1 5.68 20.05 -13.40
CA MET A 1 4.21 19.92 -13.50
C MET A 1 3.74 18.93 -12.45
N ALA A 2 2.52 19.10 -11.92
CA ALA A 2 1.93 18.13 -11.01
C ALA A 2 1.46 16.89 -11.80
N ILE A 3 1.61 15.71 -11.21
CA ILE A 3 1.07 14.46 -11.76
C ILE A 3 -0.46 14.55 -11.72
N THR A 4 -1.13 14.06 -12.76
CA THR A 4 -2.59 13.97 -12.76
C THR A 4 -3.02 13.08 -11.61
N PRO A 5 -3.85 13.56 -10.67
CA PRO A 5 -4.22 12.77 -9.51
C PRO A 5 -4.90 11.47 -9.89
N ASP A 6 -4.61 10.41 -9.13
CA ASP A 6 -5.32 9.16 -9.32
C ASP A 6 -6.75 9.29 -8.80
N THR A 7 -7.72 9.12 -9.71
CA THR A 7 -9.16 9.18 -9.41
C THR A 7 -9.82 7.82 -9.48
N LYS A 8 -9.07 6.74 -9.72
CA LYS A 8 -9.59 5.39 -9.82
C LYS A 8 -10.10 4.93 -8.45
N ASN A 9 -11.33 4.44 -8.40
CA ASN A 9 -11.79 3.71 -7.23
C ASN A 9 -11.20 2.29 -7.25
N TRP A 10 -10.06 2.09 -6.60
CA TRP A 10 -9.38 0.81 -6.56
C TRP A 10 -10.12 -0.31 -5.82
N THR A 11 -11.28 -0.07 -5.17
CA THR A 11 -12.00 -1.14 -4.48
C THR A 11 -12.51 -2.23 -5.42
N TRP A 12 -12.60 -1.98 -6.74
CA TRP A 12 -12.98 -2.99 -7.74
C TRP A 12 -12.03 -4.20 -7.76
N ILE A 13 -10.79 -4.07 -7.26
CA ILE A 13 -9.83 -5.19 -7.17
C ILE A 13 -10.36 -6.34 -6.29
N LEU A 14 -11.31 -6.05 -5.41
CA LEU A 14 -11.99 -7.06 -4.59
C LEU A 14 -12.99 -7.91 -5.39
N GLU A 15 -13.33 -7.49 -6.61
CA GLU A 15 -14.34 -8.14 -7.46
C GLU A 15 -13.70 -8.92 -8.62
N ARG A 16 -12.48 -8.56 -9.04
CA ARG A 16 -11.78 -9.19 -10.17
C ARG A 16 -10.27 -8.97 -10.09
N ALA A 17 -9.53 -9.85 -10.79
CA ALA A 17 -8.09 -9.72 -10.94
C ALA A 17 -7.68 -8.40 -11.64
N CYS A 18 -6.56 -7.84 -11.20
CA CYS A 18 -5.97 -6.65 -11.79
C CYS A 18 -5.30 -7.00 -13.13
N PRO A 19 -5.73 -6.41 -14.27
CA PRO A 19 -5.13 -6.72 -15.57
C PRO A 19 -3.71 -6.16 -15.72
N GLU A 20 -3.32 -5.21 -14.86
CA GLU A 20 -2.04 -4.51 -14.95
C GLU A 20 -0.92 -5.27 -14.23
N CYS A 21 -1.17 -5.75 -13.00
CA CYS A 21 -0.17 -6.47 -12.20
C CYS A 21 -0.49 -7.97 -12.02
N GLY A 22 -1.67 -8.44 -12.43
CA GLY A 22 -2.10 -9.83 -12.31
C GLY A 22 -2.58 -10.25 -10.92
N PHE A 23 -2.61 -9.34 -9.94
CA PHE A 23 -3.09 -9.63 -8.59
C PHE A 23 -4.57 -10.05 -8.59
N ASP A 24 -4.88 -11.16 -7.92
CA ASP A 24 -6.24 -11.70 -7.78
C ASP A 24 -6.60 -11.85 -6.29
N SER A 25 -7.54 -11.03 -5.83
CA SER A 25 -8.01 -11.05 -4.44
C SER A 25 -8.80 -12.32 -4.09
N ALA A 26 -9.45 -12.96 -5.06
CA ALA A 26 -10.18 -14.20 -4.84
C ALA A 26 -9.23 -15.40 -4.64
N ALA A 27 -8.07 -15.37 -5.28
CA ALA A 27 -7.03 -16.39 -5.15
C ALA A 27 -6.07 -16.15 -3.97
N THR A 28 -6.05 -14.94 -3.41
CA THR A 28 -5.17 -14.57 -2.29
C THR A 28 -5.86 -14.81 -0.96
N ARG A 29 -5.26 -15.62 -0.08
CA ARG A 29 -5.80 -15.86 1.25
C ARG A 29 -5.32 -14.79 2.23
N TYR A 30 -6.09 -14.59 3.30
CA TYR A 30 -5.71 -13.66 4.37
C TYR A 30 -4.34 -13.99 4.98
N GLU A 31 -4.05 -15.29 5.15
CA GLU A 31 -2.81 -15.78 5.73
C GLU A 31 -1.57 -15.49 4.88
N ASP A 32 -1.76 -15.21 3.58
CA ASP A 32 -0.65 -14.97 2.66
C ASP A 32 -0.19 -13.50 2.71
N ILE A 33 -1.04 -12.59 3.23
CA ILE A 33 -0.81 -11.15 3.28
C ILE A 33 0.49 -10.76 4.02
N PRO A 34 0.81 -11.31 5.22
CA PRO A 34 2.04 -10.95 5.93
C PRO A 34 3.30 -11.30 5.14
N ALA A 35 3.32 -12.49 4.51
CA ALA A 35 4.46 -12.91 3.69
C ALA A 35 4.61 -12.07 2.42
N LEU A 36 3.49 -11.74 1.76
CA LEU A 36 3.48 -10.88 0.58
C LEU A 36 4.00 -9.47 0.89
N ALA A 37 3.61 -8.88 2.03
CA ALA A 37 4.06 -7.54 2.43
C ALA A 37 5.58 -7.50 2.68
N ARG A 38 6.12 -8.51 3.39
CA ARG A 38 7.56 -8.62 3.65
C ARG A 38 8.35 -8.86 2.36
N ALA A 39 7.88 -9.76 1.50
CA ALA A 39 8.52 -10.02 0.21
C ALA A 39 8.51 -8.80 -0.73
N ASN A 40 7.41 -8.06 -0.75
CA ASN A 40 7.33 -6.80 -1.50
C ASN A 40 8.38 -5.80 -1.03
N ALA A 41 8.52 -5.65 0.29
CA ALA A 41 9.50 -4.75 0.88
C ALA A 41 10.96 -5.12 0.60
N GLU A 42 11.27 -6.42 0.64
CA GLU A 42 12.59 -6.93 0.25
C GLU A 42 12.90 -6.64 -1.21
N ALA A 43 11.93 -6.78 -2.12
CA ALA A 43 12.13 -6.51 -3.55
C ALA A 43 12.48 -5.03 -3.84
N TRP A 44 11.92 -4.09 -3.08
CA TRP A 44 12.27 -2.67 -3.17
C TRP A 44 13.75 -2.39 -2.88
N SER A 45 14.42 -3.21 -2.06
CA SER A 45 15.86 -3.05 -1.82
C SER A 45 16.68 -3.14 -3.11
N THR A 46 16.28 -3.99 -4.05
CA THR A 46 16.95 -4.10 -5.35
C THR A 46 16.64 -2.89 -6.22
N VAL A 47 15.38 -2.45 -6.27
CA VAL A 47 14.96 -1.28 -7.04
C VAL A 47 15.73 -0.03 -6.60
N LEU A 48 15.86 0.20 -5.29
CA LEU A 48 16.52 1.38 -4.73
C LEU A 48 18.05 1.39 -4.90
N THR A 49 18.66 0.34 -5.46
CA THR A 49 20.09 0.34 -5.85
C THR A 49 20.32 0.66 -7.32
N ARG A 50 19.26 0.75 -8.13
CA ARG A 50 19.36 1.05 -9.55
C ARG A 50 19.83 2.49 -9.78
N PRO A 51 20.48 2.78 -10.92
CA PRO A 51 20.71 4.17 -11.32
C PRO A 51 19.37 4.89 -11.57
N ASN A 52 19.36 6.22 -11.46
CA ASN A 52 18.24 7.08 -11.83
C ASN A 52 16.92 6.84 -11.06
N ILE A 53 16.95 6.26 -9.86
CA ILE A 53 15.74 6.05 -9.03
C ILE A 53 14.99 7.34 -8.68
N THR A 54 15.63 8.50 -8.81
CA THR A 54 15.04 9.83 -8.58
C THR A 54 14.48 10.47 -9.85
N VAL A 55 14.70 9.86 -11.02
CA VAL A 55 14.29 10.40 -12.31
C VAL A 55 12.90 9.85 -12.65
N ARG A 56 11.94 10.75 -12.86
CA ARG A 56 10.63 10.39 -13.39
C ARG A 56 10.75 10.04 -14.88
N PRO A 57 10.12 8.97 -15.36
CA PRO A 57 10.19 8.59 -16.78
C PRO A 57 9.43 9.58 -17.67
N ASP A 58 8.37 10.21 -17.15
CA ASP A 58 7.62 11.29 -17.79
C ASP A 58 6.99 12.21 -16.72
N GLU A 59 6.25 13.23 -17.15
CA GLU A 59 5.65 14.21 -16.24
C GLU A 59 4.45 13.67 -15.43
N GLN A 60 3.92 12.50 -15.80
CA GLN A 60 2.70 11.90 -15.23
C GLN A 60 3.00 10.67 -14.36
N THR A 61 4.25 10.25 -14.28
CA THR A 61 4.65 9.03 -13.57
C THR A 61 5.66 9.37 -12.47
N TRP A 62 5.44 8.83 -11.27
CA TRP A 62 6.39 8.96 -10.17
C TRP A 62 7.72 8.27 -10.49
N SER A 63 8.80 8.78 -9.90
CA SER A 63 10.10 8.10 -9.91
C SER A 63 10.05 6.86 -9.01
N ALA A 64 11.01 5.95 -9.16
CA ALA A 64 11.08 4.77 -8.31
C ALA A 64 11.24 5.10 -6.82
N LEU A 65 11.94 6.19 -6.49
CA LEU A 65 12.06 6.70 -5.13
C LEU A 65 10.70 7.15 -4.57
N GLU A 66 9.90 7.85 -5.38
CA GLU A 66 8.58 8.34 -4.99
C GLU A 66 7.60 7.18 -4.78
N TYR A 67 7.59 6.18 -5.67
CA TYR A 67 6.82 4.96 -5.46
C TYR A 67 7.26 4.20 -4.19
N ALA A 68 8.56 4.11 -3.89
CA ALA A 68 9.02 3.48 -2.65
C ALA A 68 8.54 4.26 -1.40
N ALA A 69 8.61 5.59 -1.41
CA ALA A 69 8.11 6.43 -0.32
C ALA A 69 6.59 6.25 -0.14
N HIS A 70 5.85 6.19 -1.25
CA HIS A 70 4.42 5.90 -1.25
C HIS A 70 4.10 4.53 -0.63
N VAL A 71 4.74 3.45 -1.09
CA VAL A 71 4.51 2.08 -0.58
C VAL A 71 4.81 1.98 0.93
N ARG A 72 5.87 2.66 1.41
CA ARG A 72 6.15 2.78 2.84
C ARG A 72 4.96 3.38 3.61
N ASP A 73 4.37 4.44 3.08
CA ASP A 73 3.30 5.16 3.76
C ASP A 73 1.95 4.42 3.64
N VAL A 74 1.73 3.66 2.56
CA VAL A 74 0.66 2.65 2.46
C VAL A 74 0.75 1.65 3.61
N PHE A 75 1.92 1.05 3.85
CA PHE A 75 2.10 0.11 4.98
C PHE A 75 1.72 0.75 6.32
N ARG A 76 2.14 2.00 6.56
CA ARG A 76 1.84 2.72 7.80
C ARG A 76 0.36 3.02 7.96
N ILE A 77 -0.29 3.52 6.90
CA ILE A 77 -1.70 3.89 6.92
C ILE A 77 -2.57 2.66 7.16
N PHE A 78 -2.28 1.55 6.51
CA PHE A 78 -3.07 0.34 6.67
C PHE A 78 -2.87 -0.33 8.03
N ALA A 79 -1.70 -0.22 8.65
CA ALA A 79 -1.51 -0.62 10.05
C ALA A 79 -2.41 0.20 11.00
N VAL A 80 -2.53 1.52 10.77
CA VAL A 80 -3.43 2.38 11.56
C VAL A 80 -4.90 2.01 11.35
N ARG A 81 -5.33 1.83 10.09
CA ARG A 81 -6.71 1.45 9.75
C ARG A 81 -7.09 0.10 10.35
N LEU A 82 -6.21 -0.90 10.27
CA LEU A 82 -6.42 -2.20 10.90
C LEU A 82 -6.64 -2.05 12.40
N ARG A 83 -5.76 -1.31 13.08
CA ARG A 83 -5.90 -1.09 14.53
C ARG A 83 -7.22 -0.42 14.89
N LEU A 84 -7.64 0.62 14.15
CA LEU A 84 -8.96 1.22 14.36
C LEU A 84 -10.08 0.18 14.27
N MET A 85 -10.07 -0.66 13.23
CA MET A 85 -11.10 -1.70 13.05
C MET A 85 -11.09 -2.76 14.14
N LEU A 86 -9.96 -3.03 14.78
CA LEU A 86 -9.85 -3.97 15.89
C LEU A 86 -10.29 -3.36 17.23
N ASP A 87 -9.93 -2.09 17.48
CA ASP A 87 -10.15 -1.40 18.75
C ASP A 87 -11.55 -0.76 18.84
N GLU A 88 -12.13 -0.38 17.71
CA GLU A 88 -13.40 0.34 17.63
C GLU A 88 -14.48 -0.46 16.88
N SER A 89 -15.74 -0.16 17.17
CA SER A 89 -16.88 -0.75 16.47
C SER A 89 -17.22 0.08 15.24
N ASP A 90 -16.97 -0.48 14.05
CA ASP A 90 -17.34 0.10 12.77
C ASP A 90 -16.82 1.56 12.56
N PRO A 91 -15.50 1.80 12.78
CA PRO A 91 -14.92 3.13 12.73
C PRO A 91 -14.94 3.71 11.32
N GLU A 92 -14.94 5.04 11.25
CA GLU A 92 -14.63 5.77 10.02
C GLU A 92 -13.16 6.20 10.03
N PHE A 93 -12.44 5.92 8.96
CA PHE A 93 -11.07 6.39 8.74
C PHE A 93 -10.98 7.25 7.47
N PRO A 94 -10.09 8.25 7.43
CA PRO A 94 -10.02 9.18 6.31
C PRO A 94 -9.63 8.47 5.02
N ASN A 95 -10.26 8.90 3.92
CA ASN A 95 -9.68 8.69 2.60
C ASN A 95 -8.35 9.45 2.51
N TRP A 96 -7.39 8.90 1.77
CA TRP A 96 -6.03 9.42 1.71
C TRP A 96 -5.73 9.93 0.31
N ASP A 97 -5.33 11.20 0.21
CA ASP A 97 -4.80 11.78 -1.01
C ASP A 97 -3.29 11.52 -1.06
N GLN A 98 -2.92 10.51 -1.84
CA GLN A 98 -1.54 10.09 -2.02
C GLN A 98 -0.71 11.13 -2.79
N ASP A 99 -1.33 11.87 -3.71
CA ASP A 99 -0.66 12.86 -4.54
C ASP A 99 -0.36 14.13 -3.74
N GLU A 100 -1.31 14.59 -2.92
CA GLU A 100 -1.10 15.67 -1.96
C GLU A 100 0.00 15.30 -0.96
N THR A 101 0.01 14.06 -0.47
CA THR A 101 1.03 13.60 0.48
C THR A 101 2.41 13.55 -0.16
N ALA A 102 2.52 13.04 -1.39
CA ALA A 102 3.78 12.98 -2.11
C ALA A 102 4.43 14.37 -2.29
N VAL A 103 3.61 15.40 -2.55
CA VAL A 103 4.05 16.79 -2.63
C VAL A 103 4.41 17.34 -1.25
N THR A 104 3.53 17.17 -0.26
CA THR A 104 3.68 17.75 1.10
C THR A 104 4.90 17.18 1.82
N GLU A 105 5.09 15.86 1.74
CA GLU A 105 6.21 15.13 2.34
C GLU A 105 7.45 15.09 1.43
N ARG A 106 7.38 15.76 0.26
CA ARG A 106 8.48 15.93 -0.70
C ARG A 106 9.15 14.60 -1.05
N TYR A 107 8.37 13.61 -1.49
CA TYR A 107 8.86 12.25 -1.76
C TYR A 107 10.10 12.23 -2.68
N SER A 108 10.14 13.09 -3.70
CA SER A 108 11.26 13.20 -4.64
C SER A 108 12.57 13.71 -4.02
N GLU A 109 12.51 14.34 -2.84
CA GLU A 109 13.65 14.90 -2.12
C GLU A 109 14.13 14.01 -0.95
N GLN A 110 13.43 12.91 -0.67
CA GLN A 110 13.78 12.05 0.47
C GLN A 110 15.07 11.27 0.22
N ASP A 111 15.82 10.98 1.28
CA ASP A 111 17.01 10.12 1.18
C ASP A 111 16.60 8.67 0.84
N PRO A 112 17.05 8.09 -0.30
CA PRO A 112 16.71 6.73 -0.67
C PRO A 112 17.05 5.68 0.38
N ARG A 113 18.13 5.88 1.15
CA ARG A 113 18.52 4.95 2.22
C ARG A 113 17.51 5.00 3.36
N ALA A 114 17.10 6.20 3.78
CA ALA A 114 16.06 6.39 4.79
C ALA A 114 14.70 5.84 4.33
N VAL A 115 14.33 6.05 3.06
CA VAL A 115 13.09 5.49 2.48
C VAL A 115 13.11 3.97 2.52
N GLY A 116 14.18 3.34 2.02
CA GLY A 116 14.30 1.88 2.02
C GLY A 116 14.27 1.27 3.42
N ALA A 117 14.99 1.86 4.39
CA ALA A 117 14.96 1.40 5.76
C ALA A 117 13.56 1.57 6.40
N GLY A 118 12.92 2.70 6.16
CA GLY A 118 11.57 2.98 6.65
C GLY A 118 10.52 2.03 6.04
N LEU A 119 10.68 1.66 4.77
CA LEU A 119 9.81 0.72 4.07
C LEU A 119 9.89 -0.67 4.71
N LEU A 120 11.08 -1.20 4.96
CA LEU A 120 11.27 -2.49 5.63
C LEU A 120 10.63 -2.50 7.04
N VAL A 121 10.82 -1.44 7.82
CA VAL A 121 10.22 -1.31 9.16
C VAL A 121 8.70 -1.27 9.07
N ALA A 122 8.14 -0.48 8.16
CA ALA A 122 6.70 -0.35 8.00
C ALA A 122 6.05 -1.66 7.52
N ALA A 123 6.68 -2.35 6.58
CA ALA A 123 6.23 -3.64 6.07
C ALA A 123 6.21 -4.72 7.15
N GLY A 124 7.27 -4.79 7.98
CA GLY A 124 7.31 -5.70 9.13
C GLY A 124 6.18 -5.42 10.10
N ALA A 125 6.00 -4.16 10.50
CA ALA A 125 4.96 -3.78 11.45
C ALA A 125 3.54 -4.09 10.97
N VAL A 126 3.21 -3.80 9.70
CA VAL A 126 1.88 -4.11 9.16
C VAL A 126 1.67 -5.61 8.95
N ALA A 127 2.72 -6.33 8.55
CA ALA A 127 2.67 -7.79 8.41
C ALA A 127 2.41 -8.47 9.76
N ASP A 128 3.16 -8.08 10.80
CA ASP A 128 2.96 -8.58 12.18
C ASP A 128 1.54 -8.27 12.67
N ALA A 129 1.03 -7.07 12.36
CA ALA A 129 -0.31 -6.67 12.78
C ALA A 129 -1.42 -7.52 12.12
N PHE A 130 -1.34 -7.78 10.81
CA PHE A 130 -2.29 -8.66 10.13
C PHE A 130 -2.16 -10.12 10.57
N GLU A 131 -0.92 -10.60 10.79
CA GLU A 131 -0.65 -11.97 11.25
C GLU A 131 -1.24 -12.26 12.64
N ALA A 132 -1.28 -11.24 13.52
CA ALA A 132 -1.83 -11.35 14.86
C ALA A 132 -3.37 -11.38 14.92
N VAL A 133 -4.08 -11.10 13.82
CA VAL A 133 -5.56 -11.04 13.83
C VAL A 133 -6.14 -12.45 13.91
N PRO A 134 -6.89 -12.78 14.98
CA PRO A 134 -7.53 -14.08 15.10
C PRO A 134 -8.69 -14.21 14.09
N PRO A 135 -9.02 -15.43 13.63
CA PRO A 135 -10.02 -15.64 12.59
C PRO A 135 -11.40 -15.02 12.86
N ASP A 136 -11.84 -14.99 14.12
CA ASP A 136 -13.13 -14.43 14.56
C ASP A 136 -13.19 -12.89 14.53
N MET A 137 -12.05 -12.20 14.40
CA MET A 137 -11.98 -10.74 14.28
C MET A 137 -11.89 -10.27 12.82
N ARG A 138 -11.79 -11.19 11.85
CA ARG A 138 -11.58 -10.84 10.42
C ARG A 138 -12.81 -10.24 9.74
N ASP A 139 -14.00 -10.48 10.30
CA ASP A 139 -15.27 -9.92 9.82
C ASP A 139 -15.59 -8.54 10.40
N ARG A 140 -14.76 -8.01 11.31
CA ARG A 140 -14.97 -6.66 11.85
C ARG A 140 -14.95 -5.63 10.74
N THR A 141 -15.86 -4.66 10.80
CA THR A 141 -16.07 -3.68 9.75
C THR A 141 -15.41 -2.34 10.04
N GLY A 142 -15.18 -1.58 8.98
CA GLY A 142 -14.78 -0.18 9.02
C GLY A 142 -15.13 0.50 7.70
N ARG A 143 -15.26 1.82 7.75
CA ARG A 143 -15.60 2.65 6.59
C ARG A 143 -14.49 3.63 6.30
N ARG A 144 -14.20 3.80 5.02
CA ARG A 144 -13.42 4.94 4.56
C ARG A 144 -14.36 6.12 4.31
N SER A 145 -13.90 7.34 4.59
CA SER A 145 -14.72 8.55 4.51
C SER A 145 -15.26 8.89 3.11
N ASP A 146 -14.84 8.17 2.06
CA ASP A 146 -15.40 8.23 0.70
C ASP A 146 -16.60 7.27 0.48
N GLY A 147 -17.02 6.55 1.51
CA GLY A 147 -18.16 5.63 1.51
C GLY A 147 -17.78 4.16 1.27
N ALA A 148 -16.51 3.84 0.98
CA ALA A 148 -16.08 2.45 0.85
C ALA A 148 -16.15 1.72 2.20
N SER A 149 -16.67 0.49 2.19
CA SER A 149 -16.80 -0.35 3.38
C SER A 149 -15.93 -1.59 3.27
N PHE A 150 -15.29 -1.98 4.37
CA PHE A 150 -14.40 -3.13 4.42
C PHE A 150 -14.70 -4.01 5.64
N THR A 151 -14.46 -5.32 5.51
CA THR A 151 -14.10 -6.17 6.65
C THR A 151 -12.58 -6.12 6.84
N VAL A 152 -12.04 -6.60 7.95
CA VAL A 152 -10.58 -6.73 8.13
C VAL A 152 -9.99 -7.60 7.02
N GLU A 153 -10.68 -8.67 6.61
CA GLU A 153 -10.23 -9.52 5.50
C GLU A 153 -10.19 -8.77 4.16
N SER A 154 -11.27 -8.06 3.80
CA SER A 154 -11.29 -7.34 2.53
C SER A 154 -10.33 -6.14 2.54
N LEU A 155 -10.12 -5.49 3.69
CA LEU A 155 -9.11 -4.45 3.85
C LEU A 155 -7.71 -5.02 3.59
N ALA A 156 -7.38 -6.21 4.10
CA ALA A 156 -6.06 -6.83 3.92
C ALA A 156 -5.77 -7.16 2.44
N LYS A 157 -6.77 -7.69 1.72
CA LYS A 157 -6.66 -7.98 0.28
C LYS A 157 -6.60 -6.71 -0.56
N TYR A 158 -7.37 -5.69 -0.18
CA TYR A 158 -7.32 -4.37 -0.81
C TYR A 158 -5.97 -3.69 -0.61
N PHE A 159 -5.45 -3.74 0.61
CA PHE A 159 -4.13 -3.27 0.97
C PHE A 159 -3.05 -3.87 0.08
N ILE A 160 -2.93 -5.20 0.02
CA ILE A 160 -1.73 -5.82 -0.55
C ILE A 160 -1.63 -5.63 -2.07
N HIS A 161 -2.76 -5.37 -2.74
CA HIS A 161 -2.78 -5.05 -4.18
C HIS A 161 -1.87 -3.87 -4.49
N ASP A 162 -1.92 -2.81 -3.69
CA ASP A 162 -1.26 -1.53 -3.96
C ASP A 162 0.28 -1.65 -3.94
N PRO A 163 0.93 -2.21 -2.89
CA PRO A 163 2.36 -2.49 -2.92
C PRO A 163 2.78 -3.40 -4.07
N ILE A 164 2.00 -4.44 -4.39
CA ILE A 164 2.29 -5.35 -5.51
C ILE A 164 2.22 -4.60 -6.84
N HIS A 165 1.21 -3.76 -7.03
CA HIS A 165 1.00 -2.97 -8.23
C HIS A 165 2.17 -2.00 -8.45
N HIS A 166 2.53 -1.23 -7.43
CA HIS A 166 3.60 -0.24 -7.56
C HIS A 166 5.00 -0.85 -7.68
N LEU A 167 5.23 -2.05 -7.12
CA LEU A 167 6.45 -2.78 -7.43
C LEU A 167 6.48 -3.24 -8.90
N ALA A 168 5.33 -3.62 -9.47
CA ALA A 168 5.23 -3.98 -10.88
C ALA A 168 5.44 -2.77 -11.82
N ASP A 169 4.96 -1.57 -11.44
CA ASP A 169 5.15 -0.32 -12.19
C ASP A 169 6.63 -0.02 -12.45
N VAL A 170 7.50 -0.31 -11.47
CA VAL A 170 8.95 -0.02 -11.55
C VAL A 170 9.80 -1.23 -11.98
N SER A 171 9.20 -2.39 -12.23
CA SER A 171 9.94 -3.63 -12.53
C SER A 171 9.88 -4.06 -13.99
N ARG A 172 9.29 -3.24 -14.85
CA ARG A 172 9.22 -3.48 -16.31
C ARG A 172 10.45 -2.98 -17.05
#